data_AF-A0A167PPX3-F1
#
_entry.id   AF-A0A167PPX3-F1
#
_cell.length_a   1.000
_cell.length_b   1.000
_cell.length_c   1.000
_cell.angle_alpha   90.00
_cell.angle_beta   90.00
_cell.angle_gamma   90.00
#
_symmetry.space_group_name_H-M   'P 1'
#
loop_
_entity.id
_entity.type
_entity.pdbx_description
1 polymer ?
#
loop_
_entity_poly.entity_id
_entity_poly.type
_entity_poly.pdbx_seq_one_letter_code
_entity_poly.pdbx_strand_id
1 'polypeptide(L)'
;MQTSTRTYKYVSAEDPTITTIIIDWQSTSIEPAFLYQGQTQTFAALPAPSQTEILGQETTDISQTERDRKNVSIFNQTYNVVMTALIPGMRTSRLLDPALFGIFYYCHTTWTDSAVMLRRELQDSEDFEVKQRLMFWLMANIETNADDWVPNEHWVSALEANRAAYRLWIETARESEGEGELGVEKADILWPFDARR
;
A
#
# COMPACT_ATOMS: atom_id res chain seq x y z
N MET A 1 -16.09 -6.73 22.54
CA MET A 1 -16.40 -8.17 22.39
C MET A 1 -15.07 -8.87 22.19
N GLN A 2 -14.58 -9.61 23.18
CA GLN A 2 -13.21 -10.13 23.22
C GLN A 2 -13.18 -11.51 22.54
N THR A 3 -12.66 -11.57 21.32
CA THR A 3 -12.49 -12.83 20.59
C THR A 3 -11.30 -13.58 21.19
N SER A 4 -11.58 -14.48 22.14
CA SER A 4 -10.56 -15.39 22.66
C SER A 4 -10.27 -16.46 21.61
N THR A 5 -9.18 -16.32 20.87
CA THR A 5 -8.66 -17.36 19.98
C THR A 5 -8.17 -18.54 20.82
N ARG A 6 -8.70 -19.74 20.59
CA ARG A 6 -8.39 -20.95 21.37
C ARG A 6 -7.49 -21.88 20.56
N THR A 7 -6.23 -21.98 20.96
CA THR A 7 -5.35 -23.11 20.60
C THR A 7 -5.66 -24.28 21.53
N TYR A 8 -5.88 -25.47 20.98
CA TYR A 8 -6.13 -26.68 21.76
C TYR A 8 -4.83 -27.45 21.98
N LYS A 9 -4.47 -27.69 23.24
CA LYS A 9 -3.32 -28.51 23.62
C LYS A 9 -3.82 -29.77 24.31
N TYR A 10 -3.59 -30.91 23.70
CA TYR A 10 -3.82 -32.21 24.30
C TYR A 10 -2.52 -32.67 24.98
N VAL A 11 -2.65 -33.08 26.24
CA VAL A 11 -1.56 -33.63 27.03
C VAL A 11 -1.82 -35.11 27.30
N SER A 12 -0.76 -35.89 27.52
CA SER A 12 -0.91 -37.30 27.87
C SER A 12 -1.72 -37.44 29.16
N ALA A 13 -2.59 -38.44 29.20
CA ALA A 13 -3.38 -38.76 30.39
C ALA A 13 -2.51 -39.35 31.52
N GLU A 14 -1.36 -39.93 31.18
CA GLU A 14 -0.44 -40.58 32.12
C GLU A 14 0.65 -39.62 32.62
N ASP A 15 1.08 -38.68 31.77
CA ASP A 15 2.07 -37.66 32.13
C ASP A 15 1.68 -36.29 31.54
N PRO A 16 1.17 -35.35 32.35
CA PRO A 16 0.72 -34.04 31.88
C PRO A 16 1.86 -33.13 31.42
N THR A 17 3.13 -33.51 31.63
CA THR A 17 4.29 -32.77 31.08
C THR A 17 4.50 -33.03 29.59
N ILE A 18 3.92 -34.11 29.06
CA ILE A 18 4.03 -34.52 27.67
C ILE A 18 2.83 -33.96 26.90
N THR A 19 3.08 -32.97 26.03
CA THR A 19 2.09 -32.51 25.05
C THR A 19 2.07 -33.48 23.87
N THR A 20 0.92 -34.11 23.63
CA THR A 20 0.74 -35.11 22.56
C THR A 20 0.27 -34.48 21.26
N ILE A 21 -0.63 -33.50 21.31
CA ILE A 21 -1.17 -32.83 20.13
C ILE A 21 -1.37 -31.35 20.41
N ILE A 22 -0.97 -30.51 19.46
CA ILE A 22 -1.35 -29.09 19.42
C ILE A 22 -2.21 -28.89 18.17
N ILE A 23 -3.44 -28.44 18.34
CA ILE A 23 -4.33 -28.06 17.23
C ILE A 23 -4.50 -26.54 17.26
N ASP A 24 -3.96 -25.91 16.22
CA ASP A 24 -4.03 -24.47 16.03
C ASP A 24 -4.79 -24.13 14.75
N TRP A 25 -6.12 -24.10 14.85
CA TRP A 25 -7.01 -23.90 13.70
C TRP A 25 -6.93 -22.48 13.11
N GLN A 26 -6.46 -21.50 13.88
CA GLN A 26 -6.22 -20.13 13.38
C GLN A 26 -5.05 -20.07 12.38
N SER A 27 -4.17 -21.08 12.39
CA SER A 27 -3.03 -21.20 11.48
C SER A 27 -3.35 -22.06 10.25
N THR A 28 -4.58 -22.56 10.12
CA THR A 28 -5.04 -23.42 9.01
C THR A 28 -6.12 -22.73 8.16
N SER A 29 -5.90 -21.47 7.79
CA SER A 29 -6.78 -20.77 6.85
C SER A 29 -6.32 -21.06 5.41
N ILE A 30 -7.28 -21.35 4.51
CA ILE A 30 -7.00 -21.34 3.07
C ILE A 30 -7.12 -19.90 2.62
N GLU A 31 -5.97 -19.27 2.42
CA GLU A 31 -5.89 -17.86 2.02
C GLU A 31 -5.50 -17.73 0.55
N PRO A 32 -6.10 -16.78 -0.18
CA PRO A 32 -5.69 -16.53 -1.54
C PRO A 32 -4.25 -15.99 -1.58
N ALA A 33 -3.46 -16.51 -2.53
CA ALA A 33 -2.02 -16.23 -2.64
C ALA A 33 -1.69 -14.74 -2.82
N PHE A 34 -2.63 -13.93 -3.36
CA PHE A 34 -2.46 -12.48 -3.50
C PHE A 34 -2.36 -11.73 -2.15
N LEU A 35 -2.84 -12.31 -1.04
CA LEU A 35 -2.71 -11.68 0.28
C LEU A 35 -1.27 -11.58 0.76
N TYR A 36 -0.39 -12.45 0.25
CA TYR A 36 1.03 -12.48 0.60
C TYR A 36 1.88 -11.67 -0.39
N GLN A 37 1.24 -10.84 -1.22
CA GLN A 37 1.94 -9.94 -2.12
C GLN A 37 2.66 -8.84 -1.33
N GLY A 38 3.98 -8.70 -1.54
CA GLY A 38 4.78 -7.64 -0.91
C GLY A 38 5.07 -7.81 0.59
N GLN A 39 4.36 -8.71 1.29
CA GLN A 39 4.61 -9.00 2.69
C GLN A 39 5.76 -10.01 2.84
N THR A 40 6.81 -9.61 3.56
CA THR A 40 7.78 -10.55 4.09
C THR A 40 7.31 -10.98 5.47
N GLN A 41 7.08 -12.27 5.68
CA GLN A 41 6.66 -12.76 7.00
C GLN A 41 7.69 -12.37 8.07
N THR A 42 7.23 -12.08 9.28
CA THR A 42 8.05 -11.49 10.35
C THR A 42 9.34 -12.26 10.63
N PHE A 43 9.34 -13.59 10.53
CA PHE A 43 10.53 -14.42 10.73
C PHE A 43 11.53 -14.34 9.55
N ALA A 44 11.08 -13.90 8.38
CA ALA A 44 11.89 -13.67 7.19
C ALA A 44 12.27 -12.19 7.01
N ALA A 45 11.74 -11.29 7.84
CA ALA A 45 11.99 -9.86 7.75
C ALA A 45 13.43 -9.56 8.15
N LEU A 46 14.08 -8.66 7.40
CA LEU A 46 15.37 -8.12 7.82
C LEU A 46 15.14 -7.22 9.04
N PRO A 47 16.01 -7.28 10.07
CA PRO A 47 15.91 -6.40 11.21
C PRO A 47 16.06 -4.95 10.74
N ALA A 48 15.24 -4.06 11.30
CA ALA A 48 15.43 -2.63 11.07
C ALA A 48 16.81 -2.21 11.60
N PRO A 49 17.51 -1.28 10.91
CA PRO A 49 18.78 -0.79 11.40
C PRO A 49 18.58 -0.17 12.79
N SER A 50 19.37 -0.62 13.76
CA SER A 50 19.31 -0.10 15.13
C SER A 50 19.83 1.34 15.19
N GLN A 51 19.34 2.14 16.15
CA GLN A 51 19.87 3.49 16.36
C GLN A 51 21.38 3.49 16.66
N THR A 52 21.89 2.42 17.25
CA THR A 52 23.32 2.18 17.53
C THR A 52 24.15 1.95 16.26
N GLU A 53 23.60 1.26 15.25
CA GLU A 53 24.21 1.13 13.91
C GLU A 53 24.21 2.45 13.14
N ILE A 54 23.20 3.29 13.35
CA ILE A 54 23.12 4.64 12.74
C ILE A 54 24.14 5.60 13.38
N LEU A 55 24.40 5.46 14.69
CA LEU A 55 25.33 6.31 15.45
C LEU A 55 26.77 5.77 15.53
N GLY A 56 27.05 4.60 14.95
CA GLY A 56 28.41 4.03 14.86
C GLY A 56 29.04 3.63 16.19
N GLN A 57 28.25 3.25 17.21
CA GLN A 57 28.80 2.78 18.49
C GLN A 57 28.97 1.25 18.49
N GLU A 58 30.21 0.79 18.59
CA GLU A 58 30.55 -0.63 18.73
C GLU A 58 30.12 -1.18 20.09
N THR A 59 29.23 -2.16 20.10
CA THR A 59 28.95 -3.01 21.26
C THR A 59 29.65 -4.36 21.17
N THR A 60 30.01 -4.89 22.34
CA THR A 60 31.10 -5.85 22.60
C THR A 60 30.85 -7.31 22.21
N ASP A 61 29.90 -7.63 21.33
CA ASP A 61 29.66 -9.03 20.90
C ASP A 61 29.43 -9.21 19.39
N ILE A 62 30.29 -8.54 18.61
CA ILE A 62 30.25 -8.44 17.14
C ILE A 62 30.12 -9.82 16.46
N SER A 63 30.76 -10.87 17.00
CA SER A 63 30.84 -12.19 16.34
C SER A 63 29.50 -12.94 16.30
N GLN A 64 28.72 -12.88 17.40
CA GLN A 64 27.42 -13.54 17.48
C GLN A 64 26.37 -12.71 16.72
N THR A 65 26.44 -11.38 16.81
CA THR A 65 25.54 -10.48 16.06
C THR A 65 25.74 -10.59 14.56
N GLU A 66 26.98 -10.73 14.08
CA GLU A 66 27.28 -10.89 12.65
C GLU A 66 26.84 -12.25 12.11
N ARG A 67 26.96 -13.31 12.92
CA ARG A 67 26.41 -14.63 12.60
C ARG A 67 24.88 -14.58 12.49
N ASP A 68 24.21 -13.95 13.45
CA ASP A 68 22.75 -13.85 13.46
C ASP A 68 22.25 -13.00 12.29
N ARG A 69 22.91 -11.89 11.98
CA ARG A 69 22.63 -11.07 10.80
C ARG A 69 22.79 -11.86 9.49
N LYS A 70 23.86 -12.67 9.38
CA LYS A 70 24.08 -13.55 8.22
C LYS A 70 22.97 -14.60 8.12
N ASN A 71 22.57 -15.21 9.24
CA ASN A 71 21.49 -16.20 9.28
C ASN A 71 20.16 -15.60 8.83
N VAL A 72 19.80 -14.41 9.31
CA VAL A 72 18.57 -13.71 8.91
C VAL A 72 18.61 -13.35 7.42
N SER A 73 19.77 -12.92 6.90
CA SER A 73 19.94 -12.66 5.47
C SER A 73 19.76 -13.91 4.62
N ILE A 74 20.36 -15.04 5.01
CA ILE A 74 20.19 -16.32 4.30
C ILE A 74 18.73 -16.73 4.33
N PHE A 75 18.07 -16.58 5.47
CA PHE A 75 16.66 -16.93 5.62
C PHE A 75 15.78 -16.07 4.71
N ASN A 76 15.97 -14.74 4.71
CA ASN A 76 15.24 -13.81 3.85
C ASN A 76 15.43 -14.15 2.36
N GLN A 77 16.67 -14.42 1.93
CA GLN A 77 16.96 -14.79 0.55
C GLN A 77 16.29 -16.11 0.17
N THR A 78 16.38 -17.11 1.05
CA THR A 78 15.75 -18.42 0.85
C THR A 78 14.23 -18.29 0.74
N TYR A 79 13.61 -17.52 1.65
CA TYR A 79 12.18 -17.22 1.61
C TYR A 79 11.80 -16.55 0.28
N ASN A 80 12.57 -15.55 -0.17
CA ASN A 80 12.30 -14.89 -1.43
C ASN A 80 12.38 -15.83 -2.63
N VAL A 81 13.38 -16.71 -2.71
CA VAL A 81 13.49 -17.72 -3.77
C VAL A 81 12.30 -18.69 -3.74
N VAL A 82 11.92 -19.19 -2.56
CA VAL A 82 10.77 -20.08 -2.42
C VAL A 82 9.49 -19.41 -2.91
N MET A 83 9.25 -18.17 -2.48
CA MET A 83 8.03 -17.42 -2.78
C MET A 83 7.98 -16.89 -4.22
N THR A 84 9.11 -16.77 -4.93
CA THR A 84 9.13 -16.26 -6.32
C THR A 84 9.38 -17.33 -7.37
N ALA A 85 10.11 -18.39 -7.05
CA ALA A 85 10.57 -19.36 -8.05
C ALA A 85 9.98 -20.76 -7.84
N LEU A 86 9.78 -21.20 -6.60
CA LEU A 86 9.39 -22.59 -6.31
C LEU A 86 7.88 -22.79 -6.19
N ILE A 87 7.13 -21.74 -5.87
CA ILE A 87 5.66 -21.80 -5.73
C ILE A 87 5.02 -20.99 -6.87
N PRO A 88 4.53 -21.64 -7.95
CA PRO A 88 4.00 -20.95 -9.12
C PRO A 88 2.86 -19.99 -8.81
N GLY A 89 1.94 -20.36 -7.91
CA GLY A 89 0.82 -19.50 -7.50
C GLY A 89 1.29 -18.22 -6.78
N MET A 90 2.35 -18.32 -5.96
CA MET A 90 2.94 -17.17 -5.28
C MET A 90 3.69 -16.27 -6.25
N ARG A 91 4.38 -16.85 -7.24
CA ARG A 91 5.05 -16.09 -8.29
C ARG A 91 4.09 -15.18 -9.03
N THR A 92 2.97 -15.72 -9.52
CA THR A 92 1.95 -14.94 -10.22
C THR A 92 1.37 -13.88 -9.32
N SER A 93 1.07 -14.23 -8.06
CA SER A 93 0.51 -13.30 -7.08
C SER A 93 1.44 -12.13 -6.77
N ARG A 94 2.76 -12.34 -6.72
CA ARG A 94 3.74 -11.28 -6.46
C ARG A 94 3.93 -10.32 -7.64
N LEU A 95 3.53 -10.70 -8.85
CA LEU A 95 3.63 -9.88 -10.07
C LEU A 95 2.41 -8.97 -10.30
N LEU A 96 1.34 -9.14 -9.52
CA LEU A 96 0.14 -8.32 -9.64
C LEU A 96 0.44 -6.87 -9.24
N ASP A 97 -0.43 -5.93 -9.58
CA ASP A 97 -0.35 -4.58 -8.99
C ASP A 97 -1.14 -4.59 -7.67
N PRO A 98 -0.54 -4.27 -6.51
CA PRO A 98 -1.26 -4.17 -5.25
C PRO A 98 -2.50 -3.26 -5.32
N ALA A 99 -2.48 -2.20 -6.15
CA ALA A 99 -3.61 -1.29 -6.32
C ALA A 99 -4.85 -1.99 -6.91
N LEU A 100 -4.66 -3.05 -7.72
CA LEU A 100 -5.77 -3.80 -8.31
C LEU A 100 -6.45 -4.74 -7.31
N PHE A 101 -5.73 -5.16 -6.26
CA PHE A 101 -6.21 -6.14 -5.29
C PHE A 101 -6.41 -5.60 -3.88
N GLY A 102 -6.05 -4.33 -3.62
CA GLY A 102 -6.23 -3.67 -2.32
C GLY A 102 -7.67 -3.79 -1.80
N ILE A 103 -8.66 -3.56 -2.67
CA ILE A 103 -10.09 -3.73 -2.35
C ILE A 103 -10.39 -5.15 -1.88
N PHE A 104 -9.92 -6.18 -2.61
CA PHE A 104 -10.13 -7.58 -2.24
C PHE A 104 -9.36 -7.99 -0.98
N TYR A 105 -8.17 -7.42 -0.78
CA TYR A 105 -7.33 -7.62 0.39
C TYR A 105 -8.04 -7.15 1.67
N TYR A 106 -8.64 -5.95 1.64
CA TYR A 106 -9.38 -5.43 2.79
C TYR A 106 -10.70 -6.16 3.01
N CYS A 107 -11.43 -6.56 1.96
CA CYS A 107 -12.63 -7.40 2.12
C CYS A 107 -12.35 -8.74 2.84
N HIS A 108 -11.15 -9.31 2.68
CA HIS A 108 -10.79 -10.58 3.31
C HIS A 108 -10.26 -10.43 4.76
N THR A 109 -9.72 -9.27 5.13
CA THR A 109 -9.13 -9.00 6.45
C THR A 109 -10.13 -8.32 7.40
N THR A 110 -11.41 -8.70 7.30
CA THR A 110 -12.56 -7.97 7.86
C THR A 110 -12.55 -7.72 9.37
N TRP A 111 -11.66 -8.39 10.10
CA TRP A 111 -11.59 -8.36 11.55
C TRP A 111 -10.46 -7.49 12.12
N THR A 112 -9.53 -6.98 11.30
CA THR A 112 -8.34 -6.27 11.81
C THR A 112 -8.36 -4.76 11.62
N ASP A 113 -8.87 -4.21 10.49
CA ASP A 113 -9.13 -2.76 10.27
C ASP A 113 -9.71 -2.47 8.85
N SER A 114 -10.34 -3.46 8.22
CA SER A 114 -10.63 -3.44 6.78
C SER A 114 -11.54 -2.31 6.30
N ALA A 115 -12.54 -1.91 7.07
CA ALA A 115 -13.56 -0.97 6.59
C ALA A 115 -12.99 0.44 6.41
N VAL A 116 -12.01 0.83 7.23
CA VAL A 116 -11.33 2.12 7.10
C VAL A 116 -10.39 2.09 5.89
N MET A 117 -9.62 1.02 5.74
CA MET A 117 -8.68 0.89 4.63
C MET A 117 -9.37 0.69 3.28
N LEU A 118 -10.48 -0.06 3.24
CA LEU A 118 -11.32 -0.21 2.06
C LEU A 118 -11.92 1.12 1.62
N ARG A 119 -12.42 1.93 2.57
CA ARG A 119 -12.93 3.28 2.25
C ARG A 119 -11.84 4.17 1.68
N ARG A 120 -10.62 4.09 2.24
CA ARG A 120 -9.48 4.85 1.74
C ARG A 120 -9.11 4.45 0.32
N GLU A 121 -9.01 3.14 0.05
CA GLU A 121 -8.69 2.62 -1.29
C GLU A 121 -9.74 3.03 -2.33
N LEU A 122 -11.02 2.94 -1.98
CA LEU A 122 -12.12 3.39 -2.85
C LEU A 122 -12.03 4.90 -3.12
N GLN A 123 -11.77 5.70 -2.10
CA GLN A 123 -11.58 7.14 -2.25
C GLN A 123 -10.36 7.47 -3.12
N ASP A 124 -9.23 6.78 -2.94
CA ASP A 124 -8.03 6.97 -3.74
C ASP A 124 -8.28 6.59 -5.23
N SER A 125 -9.10 5.56 -5.48
CA SER A 125 -9.53 5.18 -6.83
C SER A 125 -10.43 6.22 -7.48
N GLU A 126 -11.43 6.73 -6.77
CA GLU A 126 -12.31 7.81 -7.25
C GLU A 126 -11.48 9.08 -7.56
N ASP A 127 -10.56 9.43 -6.67
CA ASP A 127 -9.66 10.59 -6.85
C ASP A 127 -8.76 10.41 -8.06
N PHE A 128 -8.27 9.19 -8.30
CA PHE A 128 -7.47 8.87 -9.47
C PHE A 128 -8.27 9.06 -10.77
N GLU A 129 -9.50 8.55 -10.85
CA GLU A 129 -10.37 8.72 -12.02
C GLU A 129 -10.67 10.20 -12.30
N VAL A 130 -10.96 10.98 -11.25
CA VAL A 130 -11.20 12.42 -11.37
C VAL A 130 -9.94 13.14 -11.86
N LYS A 131 -8.75 12.80 -11.34
CA LYS A 131 -7.47 13.35 -11.82
C LYS A 131 -7.20 12.99 -13.28
N GLN A 132 -7.46 11.76 -13.70
CA GLN A 132 -7.28 11.35 -15.09
C GLN A 132 -8.22 12.12 -16.02
N ARG A 133 -9.50 12.25 -15.68
CA ARG A 133 -10.46 13.07 -16.43
C ARG A 133 -10.01 14.53 -16.53
N LEU A 134 -9.57 15.11 -15.42
CA LEU A 134 -9.03 16.47 -15.38
C LEU A 134 -7.81 16.60 -16.29
N MET A 135 -6.87 15.67 -16.23
CA MET A 135 -5.67 15.64 -17.07
C MET A 135 -6.03 15.57 -18.57
N PHE A 136 -6.91 14.65 -18.97
CA PHE A 136 -7.37 14.56 -20.36
C PHE A 136 -8.07 15.83 -20.83
N TRP A 137 -8.88 16.44 -19.96
CA TRP A 137 -9.53 17.70 -20.27
C TRP A 137 -8.53 18.84 -20.43
N LEU A 138 -7.53 18.95 -19.54
CA LEU A 138 -6.47 19.95 -19.64
C LEU A 138 -5.66 19.76 -20.93
N MET A 139 -5.25 18.53 -21.27
CA MET A 139 -4.54 18.23 -22.52
C MET A 139 -5.36 18.58 -23.76
N ALA A 140 -6.69 18.47 -23.70
CA ALA A 140 -7.57 18.81 -24.81
C ALA A 140 -7.85 20.32 -24.96
N ASN A 141 -7.84 21.07 -23.86
CA ASN A 141 -8.26 22.48 -23.83
C ASN A 141 -7.10 23.47 -23.68
N ILE A 142 -5.97 23.02 -23.15
CA ILE A 142 -4.72 23.75 -23.06
C ILE A 142 -3.79 23.02 -24.02
N GLU A 143 -3.22 23.71 -24.99
CA GLU A 143 -2.33 23.16 -26.02
C GLU A 143 -0.98 22.64 -25.46
N THR A 144 -0.98 22.10 -24.25
CA THR A 144 0.10 21.30 -23.67
C THR A 144 0.29 20.05 -24.51
N ASN A 145 1.31 20.08 -25.36
CA ASN A 145 1.87 18.87 -25.97
C ASN A 145 2.51 17.98 -24.89
N ALA A 146 2.65 16.69 -25.18
CA ALA A 146 3.12 15.66 -24.23
C ALA A 146 4.53 15.89 -23.66
N ASP A 147 5.23 16.93 -24.11
CA ASP A 147 6.59 17.29 -23.69
C ASP A 147 6.61 18.27 -22.49
N ASP A 148 5.44 18.65 -21.94
CA ASP A 148 5.27 19.41 -20.69
C ASP A 148 6.01 20.77 -20.62
N TRP A 149 6.46 21.33 -21.76
CA TRP A 149 7.30 22.53 -21.80
C TRP A 149 6.59 23.74 -22.42
N VAL A 150 6.56 24.85 -21.70
CA VAL A 150 6.02 26.14 -22.17
C VAL A 150 7.17 27.11 -22.46
N PRO A 151 7.36 27.57 -23.71
CA PRO A 151 8.33 28.62 -24.03
C PRO A 151 8.09 29.89 -23.23
N ASN A 152 9.16 30.56 -22.78
CA ASN A 152 9.08 31.78 -21.95
C ASN A 152 8.20 32.88 -22.56
N GLU A 153 8.22 33.02 -23.88
CA GLU A 153 7.40 34.00 -24.62
C GLU A 153 5.89 33.73 -24.54
N HIS A 154 5.50 32.48 -24.27
CA HIS A 154 4.12 32.05 -24.10
C HIS A 154 3.72 31.85 -22.63
N TRP A 155 4.64 32.08 -21.69
CA TRP A 155 4.41 31.86 -20.26
C TRP A 155 3.21 32.64 -19.72
N VAL A 156 3.07 33.91 -20.10
CA VAL A 156 1.95 34.75 -19.65
C VAL A 156 0.61 34.19 -20.13
N SER A 157 0.53 33.82 -21.41
CA SER A 157 -0.67 33.23 -22.01
C SER A 157 -1.01 31.87 -21.40
N ALA A 158 0.00 31.04 -21.13
CA ALA A 158 -0.19 29.74 -20.48
C ALA A 158 -0.68 29.89 -19.04
N LEU A 159 -0.18 30.88 -18.30
CA LEU A 159 -0.65 31.19 -16.94
C LEU A 159 -2.10 31.68 -16.96
N GLU A 160 -2.48 32.52 -17.92
CA GLU A 160 -3.88 32.95 -18.09
C GLU A 160 -4.81 31.79 -18.43
N ALA A 161 -4.40 30.91 -19.36
CA ALA A 161 -5.14 29.70 -19.70
C ALA A 161 -5.29 28.76 -18.50
N ASN A 162 -4.23 28.57 -17.72
CA ASN A 162 -4.27 27.79 -16.48
C ASN A 162 -5.26 28.38 -15.47
N ARG A 163 -5.23 29.69 -15.24
CA ARG A 163 -6.16 30.38 -14.33
C ARG A 163 -7.61 30.29 -14.82
N ALA A 164 -7.85 30.43 -16.12
CA ALA A 164 -9.17 30.28 -16.71
C ALA A 164 -9.69 28.84 -16.55
N ALA A 165 -8.83 27.85 -16.80
CA ALA A 165 -9.15 26.44 -16.65
C ALA A 165 -9.46 26.07 -15.19
N TYR A 166 -8.69 26.60 -14.22
CA TYR A 166 -8.96 26.42 -12.80
C TYR A 166 -10.32 27.00 -12.40
N ARG A 167 -10.67 28.21 -12.86
CA ARG A 167 -11.96 28.82 -12.55
C ARG A 167 -13.12 27.97 -13.05
N LEU A 168 -13.03 27.50 -14.30
CA LEU A 168 -14.05 26.64 -14.89
C LEU A 168 -14.19 25.33 -14.12
N TRP A 169 -13.07 24.71 -13.75
CA TRP A 169 -13.05 23.49 -12.93
C TRP A 169 -13.78 23.67 -11.59
N ILE A 170 -13.47 24.75 -10.86
CA ILE A 170 -14.11 25.07 -9.58
C ILE A 170 -15.59 25.41 -9.74
N GLU A 171 -15.97 26.09 -10.84
CA GLU A 171 -17.36 26.40 -11.14
C GLU A 171 -18.17 25.13 -11.42
N THR A 172 -17.65 24.22 -12.24
CA THR A 172 -18.28 22.92 -12.50
C THR A 172 -18.42 22.09 -11.22
N ALA A 173 -17.42 22.09 -10.34
CA ALA A 173 -17.50 21.43 -9.03
C ALA A 173 -18.58 22.06 -8.13
N ARG A 174 -18.73 23.39 -8.16
CA ARG A 174 -19.78 24.08 -7.40
C ARG A 174 -21.18 23.74 -7.90
N GLU A 175 -21.34 23.58 -9.22
CA GLU A 175 -22.62 23.18 -9.82
C GLU A 175 -22.98 21.73 -9.48
N SER A 176 -22.01 20.82 -9.46
CA SER A 176 -22.23 19.39 -9.14
C SER A 176 -22.25 19.06 -7.64
N GLU A 177 -21.89 20.01 -6.76
CA GLU A 177 -21.90 19.82 -5.30
C GLU A 177 -23.29 19.46 -4.76
N GLY A 178 -24.37 19.96 -5.39
CA GLY A 178 -25.75 19.61 -5.05
C GLY A 178 -26.16 18.19 -5.46
N GLU A 179 -25.40 17.55 -6.35
CA GLU A 179 -25.66 16.21 -6.89
C GLU A 179 -24.79 15.13 -6.22
N GLY A 180 -23.86 15.53 -5.35
CA GLY A 180 -23.00 14.62 -4.57
C GLY A 180 -21.79 14.07 -5.34
N GLU A 181 -21.41 14.67 -6.47
CA GLU A 181 -20.28 14.21 -7.28
C GLU A 181 -18.91 14.73 -6.78
N LEU A 182 -18.62 16.02 -7.00
CA LEU A 182 -17.33 16.63 -6.69
C LEU A 182 -17.52 18.01 -6.07
N GLY A 183 -17.32 18.12 -4.75
CA GLY A 183 -17.39 19.41 -4.05
C GLY A 183 -16.17 20.31 -4.32
N VAL A 184 -16.33 21.61 -4.04
CA VAL A 184 -15.32 22.65 -4.30
C VAL A 184 -14.01 22.40 -3.54
N GLU A 185 -14.09 21.96 -2.28
CA GLU A 185 -12.89 21.68 -1.46
C GLU A 185 -12.04 20.56 -2.07
N LYS A 186 -12.69 19.46 -2.49
CA LYS A 186 -12.03 18.33 -3.13
C LYS A 186 -11.47 18.72 -4.49
N ALA A 187 -12.21 19.51 -5.28
CA ALA A 187 -11.76 20.04 -6.55
C ALA A 187 -10.48 20.90 -6.43
N ASP A 188 -10.36 21.71 -5.38
CA ASP A 188 -9.15 22.50 -5.09
C ASP A 188 -7.94 21.61 -4.77
N ILE A 189 -8.14 20.58 -3.95
CA ILE A 189 -7.09 19.61 -3.58
C ILE A 189 -6.58 18.83 -4.80
N LEU A 190 -7.46 18.48 -5.73
CA LEU A 190 -7.11 17.67 -6.90
C LEU A 190 -6.42 18.46 -8.02
N TRP A 191 -6.42 19.80 -7.96
CA TRP A 191 -5.80 20.63 -8.98
C TRP A 191 -4.27 20.51 -8.97
N PRO A 192 -3.61 20.14 -10.08
CA PRO A 192 -2.19 19.75 -10.09
C PRO A 192 -1.20 20.92 -10.13
N PHE A 193 -1.66 22.15 -10.39
CA PHE A 193 -0.80 23.32 -10.55
C PHE A 193 -0.93 24.28 -9.36
N ASP A 194 0.13 25.03 -9.05
CA ASP A 194 0.04 26.10 -8.05
C ASP A 194 -0.68 27.32 -8.65
N ALA A 195 -2.00 27.22 -8.81
CA ALA A 195 -2.84 28.31 -9.33
C ALA A 195 -3.04 29.47 -8.33
N ARG A 196 -2.44 29.38 -7.13
CA ARG A 196 -2.58 30.32 -6.02
C ARG A 196 -1.54 31.44 -6.02
N ARG A 197 -0.72 31.55 -7.07
CA ARG A 197 0.30 32.60 -7.26
C ARG A 197 0.16 33.32 -8.61
#